data_AF-A0A956KXV4-F1
#
_entry.id   AF-A0A956KXV4-F1
#
_cell.length_a   1.000
_cell.length_b   1.000
_cell.length_c   1.000
_cell.angle_alpha   90.00
_cell.angle_beta   90.00
_cell.angle_gamma   90.00
#
_symmetry.space_group_name_H-M   'P 1'
#
loop_
_entity.id
_entity.type
_entity.pdbx_description
1 polymer ?
#
loop_
_entity_poly.entity_id
_entity_poly.type
_entity_poly.pdbx_seq_one_letter_code
_entity_poly.pdbx_strand_id
1 'polypeptide(L)'
;MEEPAPVEPYAGDDEIVLLAQERFPTGLDLHKKVIWRTCTPNGGVCHNRKEYPDLHTPANFAEAFSAPCNVQPGEFDAVYDGCERPGDRVRFDGYGFASDEVEIGWVQYLVGESEDYGDAEPPADAPGLHIQLASPMGGDNASAYGTVDFIRSFVDEAGLVQESAYASYRTNWWLSSDRTHLFGRVQEYQVEDVQELVGVGIVMGDANRNGVFGSHMAPPVSMLEPGDPYGSYLIARMRGEIHGGDPVPGSRMPLANPPLTVDEMLALFCLVEGFPAGGDDAMLSGPIDYNACSFSTNPDQLNLLGNGVTWESRVKLILEFNCGGCHNEADPQGGITLLGEGVYERLLEPSSQMSDMNLIEPGDPLRSYLYLKLIGDDSILGQQMPYNPLTGEGSLSQAEISDIETWIINGAIENE
;
A
#
# COMPACT_ATOMS: atom_id res chain seq x y z
N MET A 1 -24.97 -17.86 -13.61
CA MET A 1 -25.01 -16.42 -13.36
C MET A 1 -26.34 -16.14 -12.73
N GLU A 2 -26.30 -15.82 -11.43
CA GLU A 2 -27.46 -15.29 -10.72
C GLU A 2 -27.72 -13.88 -11.26
N GLU A 3 -28.97 -13.49 -11.45
CA GLU A 3 -29.28 -12.11 -11.84
C GLU A 3 -29.43 -11.25 -10.58
N PRO A 4 -28.97 -9.99 -10.60
CA PRO A 4 -29.10 -9.13 -9.43
C PRO A 4 -30.58 -8.92 -9.09
N ALA A 5 -30.91 -9.08 -7.81
CA ALA A 5 -32.28 -8.89 -7.33
C ALA A 5 -32.69 -7.41 -7.38
N PRO A 6 -33.98 -7.10 -7.64
CA PRO A 6 -34.47 -5.74 -7.48
C PRO A 6 -34.43 -5.32 -6.00
N VAL A 7 -34.14 -4.05 -5.74
CA VAL A 7 -34.10 -3.46 -4.40
C VAL A 7 -35.12 -2.33 -4.31
N GLU A 8 -35.69 -2.13 -3.12
CA GLU A 8 -36.57 -1.00 -2.85
C GLU A 8 -35.71 0.27 -2.69
N PRO A 9 -35.99 1.37 -3.43
CA PRO A 9 -35.23 2.60 -3.29
C PRO A 9 -35.28 3.18 -1.88
N TYR A 10 -34.20 3.81 -1.45
CA TYR A 10 -34.18 4.62 -0.24
C TYR A 10 -35.25 5.72 -0.30
N ALA A 11 -36.07 5.76 0.74
CA ALA A 11 -37.22 6.65 0.86
C ALA A 11 -37.12 7.63 2.05
N GLY A 12 -35.95 7.70 2.70
CA GLY A 12 -35.67 8.69 3.74
C GLY A 12 -35.41 10.09 3.18
N ASP A 13 -35.01 11.00 4.07
CA ASP A 13 -34.81 12.43 3.77
C ASP A 13 -33.35 12.90 3.83
N ASP A 14 -32.40 12.02 4.17
CA ASP A 14 -30.97 12.34 4.16
C ASP A 14 -30.49 12.72 2.74
N GLU A 15 -30.00 13.95 2.60
CA GLU A 15 -29.62 14.52 1.31
C GLU A 15 -28.41 13.82 0.68
N ILE A 16 -27.47 13.29 1.49
CA ILE A 16 -26.28 12.57 1.00
C ILE A 16 -26.69 11.21 0.45
N VAL A 17 -27.57 10.50 1.14
CA VAL A 17 -28.08 9.19 0.67
C VAL A 17 -28.88 9.37 -0.62
N LEU A 18 -29.75 10.39 -0.68
CA LEU A 18 -30.52 10.70 -1.90
C LEU A 18 -29.61 11.05 -3.07
N LEU A 19 -28.57 11.86 -2.83
CA LEU A 19 -27.58 12.21 -3.84
C LEU A 19 -26.78 10.99 -4.32
N ALA A 20 -26.32 10.14 -3.40
CA ALA A 20 -25.61 8.91 -3.74
C ALA A 20 -26.48 7.98 -4.59
N GLN A 21 -27.74 7.77 -4.20
CA GLN A 21 -28.70 6.96 -4.95
C GLN A 21 -28.98 7.52 -6.35
N GLU A 22 -29.11 8.84 -6.49
CA GLU A 22 -29.30 9.48 -7.80
C GLU A 22 -28.05 9.35 -8.69
N ARG A 23 -26.86 9.60 -8.12
CA ARG A 23 -25.60 9.60 -8.87
C ARG A 23 -25.10 8.19 -9.19
N PHE A 24 -25.31 7.23 -8.31
CA PHE A 24 -24.76 5.87 -8.40
C PHE A 24 -25.84 4.80 -8.19
N PRO A 25 -26.81 4.66 -9.11
CA PRO A 25 -27.83 3.64 -8.98
C PRO A 25 -27.27 2.21 -8.97
N THR A 26 -26.15 1.97 -9.64
CA THR A 26 -25.54 0.63 -9.83
C THR A 26 -24.03 0.64 -9.58
N GLY A 27 -23.45 -0.55 -9.37
CA GLY A 27 -21.99 -0.71 -9.31
C GLY A 27 -21.28 -0.27 -10.61
N LEU A 28 -21.93 -0.41 -11.77
CA LEU A 28 -21.42 0.10 -13.05
C LEU A 28 -21.38 1.64 -13.09
N ASP A 29 -22.39 2.31 -12.53
CA ASP A 29 -22.38 3.77 -12.41
C ASP A 29 -21.26 4.24 -11.48
N LEU A 30 -21.08 3.58 -10.33
CA LEU A 30 -19.99 3.86 -9.41
C LEU A 30 -18.63 3.67 -10.08
N HIS A 31 -18.43 2.54 -10.78
CA HIS A 31 -17.19 2.28 -11.51
C HIS A 31 -16.89 3.40 -12.51
N LYS A 32 -17.84 3.69 -13.40
CA LYS A 32 -17.65 4.65 -14.48
C LYS A 32 -17.41 6.08 -14.00
N LYS A 33 -18.09 6.51 -12.94
CA LYS A 33 -18.08 7.90 -12.46
C LYS A 33 -17.00 8.15 -11.40
N VAL A 34 -16.61 7.13 -10.64
CA VAL A 34 -15.69 7.26 -9.50
C VAL A 34 -14.43 6.41 -9.72
N ILE A 35 -14.55 5.07 -9.75
CA ILE A 35 -13.38 4.17 -9.80
C ILE A 35 -12.52 4.45 -11.03
N TRP A 36 -13.14 4.58 -12.20
CA TRP A 36 -12.43 4.87 -13.45
C TRP A 36 -11.67 6.21 -13.39
N ARG A 37 -12.32 7.26 -12.87
CA ARG A 37 -11.71 8.60 -12.74
C ARG A 37 -10.58 8.59 -11.72
N THR A 38 -10.84 8.06 -10.54
CA THR A 38 -10.03 8.24 -9.34
C THR A 38 -8.95 7.18 -9.19
N CYS A 39 -9.27 5.94 -9.54
CA CYS A 39 -8.33 4.83 -9.43
C CYS A 39 -7.66 4.54 -10.78
N THR A 40 -8.18 5.00 -11.92
CA THR A 40 -7.58 4.66 -13.25
C THR A 40 -7.24 5.88 -14.14
N PRO A 41 -6.86 7.05 -13.59
CA PRO A 41 -6.64 8.28 -14.37
C PRO A 41 -5.54 8.14 -15.42
N ASN A 42 -5.49 9.11 -16.34
CA ASN A 42 -4.43 9.25 -17.34
C ASN A 42 -4.23 8.04 -18.27
N GLY A 43 -5.32 7.33 -18.60
CA GLY A 43 -5.26 6.11 -19.43
C GLY A 43 -4.90 4.86 -18.63
N GLY A 44 -5.23 4.84 -17.34
CA GLY A 44 -5.03 3.71 -16.44
C GLY A 44 -3.63 3.63 -15.82
N VAL A 45 -2.72 4.57 -16.06
CA VAL A 45 -1.28 4.41 -15.77
C VAL A 45 -0.96 3.92 -14.35
N CYS A 46 -1.78 4.29 -13.35
CA CYS A 46 -1.54 3.99 -11.94
C CYS A 46 -2.33 2.79 -11.37
N HIS A 47 -3.35 2.26 -12.06
CA HIS A 47 -4.00 0.99 -11.69
C HIS A 47 -4.51 0.30 -12.97
N ASN A 48 -3.55 0.05 -13.87
CA ASN A 48 -3.68 -0.80 -15.05
C ASN A 48 -2.60 -1.89 -14.96
N ARG A 49 -2.32 -2.57 -16.06
CA ARG A 49 -1.22 -3.55 -16.18
C ARG A 49 0.15 -3.16 -15.56
N LYS A 50 0.42 -1.89 -15.25
CA LYS A 50 1.67 -1.43 -14.62
C LYS A 50 1.62 -1.38 -13.09
N GLU A 51 0.44 -1.22 -12.49
CA GLU A 51 0.27 -1.00 -11.06
C GLU A 51 -0.98 -1.74 -10.59
N TYR A 52 -0.86 -2.50 -9.50
CA TYR A 52 -1.91 -3.39 -9.03
C TYR A 52 -2.71 -2.77 -7.87
N PRO A 53 -3.99 -3.14 -7.64
CA PRO A 53 -4.81 -3.97 -8.54
C PRO A 53 -5.14 -3.23 -9.82
N ASP A 54 -5.42 -3.96 -10.89
CA ASP A 54 -6.02 -3.38 -12.09
C ASP A 54 -7.51 -3.11 -11.81
N LEU A 55 -7.98 -1.88 -12.00
CA LEU A 55 -9.38 -1.48 -11.77
C LEU A 55 -10.03 -0.86 -13.01
N HIS A 56 -9.40 -0.98 -14.18
CA HIS A 56 -9.78 -0.25 -15.39
C HIS A 56 -11.12 -0.73 -15.99
N THR A 57 -11.46 -2.01 -15.90
CA THR A 57 -12.78 -2.48 -16.35
C THR A 57 -13.71 -2.77 -15.19
N PRO A 58 -15.03 -2.77 -15.40
CA PRO A 58 -15.97 -3.33 -14.44
C PRO A 58 -15.64 -4.77 -14.04
N ALA A 59 -15.16 -5.59 -14.98
CA ALA A 59 -14.75 -6.96 -14.69
C ALA A 59 -13.55 -7.01 -13.74
N ASN A 60 -12.52 -6.19 -13.99
CA ASN A 60 -11.37 -6.08 -13.09
C ASN A 60 -11.76 -5.51 -11.70
N PHE A 61 -12.70 -4.56 -11.65
CA PHE A 61 -13.24 -4.07 -10.39
C PHE A 61 -14.03 -5.14 -9.64
N ALA A 62 -14.83 -5.97 -10.34
CA ALA A 62 -15.51 -7.11 -9.74
C ALA A 62 -14.52 -8.17 -9.25
N GLU A 63 -13.44 -8.43 -10.01
CA GLU A 63 -12.36 -9.33 -9.60
C GLU A 63 -11.62 -8.87 -8.34
N ALA A 64 -11.70 -7.60 -7.95
CA ALA A 64 -11.14 -7.12 -6.69
C ALA A 64 -11.92 -7.65 -5.46
N PHE A 65 -13.18 -8.05 -5.62
CA PHE A 65 -13.93 -8.70 -4.55
C PHE A 65 -13.38 -10.09 -4.27
N SER A 66 -13.05 -10.37 -3.01
CA SER A 66 -12.41 -11.60 -2.55
C SER A 66 -11.04 -11.91 -3.18
N ALA A 67 -10.47 -10.99 -3.98
CA ALA A 67 -9.08 -11.10 -4.38
C ALA A 67 -8.16 -10.88 -3.18
N PRO A 68 -7.00 -11.56 -3.12
CA PRO A 68 -5.96 -11.23 -2.15
C PRO A 68 -5.64 -9.73 -2.22
N CYS A 69 -5.44 -9.09 -1.07
CA CYS A 69 -4.95 -7.71 -1.10
C CYS A 69 -3.57 -7.61 -1.77
N ASN A 70 -3.27 -6.42 -2.29
CA ASN A 70 -2.12 -6.23 -3.16
C ASN A 70 -0.89 -5.83 -2.35
N VAL A 71 0.24 -6.44 -2.70
CA VAL A 71 1.55 -6.15 -2.16
C VAL A 71 2.38 -5.54 -3.30
N GLN A 72 2.69 -4.24 -3.23
CA GLN A 72 3.52 -3.61 -4.26
C GLN A 72 4.96 -4.16 -4.20
N PRO A 73 5.53 -4.61 -5.32
CA PRO A 73 6.92 -5.06 -5.35
C PRO A 73 7.89 -3.91 -5.03
N GLY A 74 8.81 -4.13 -4.08
CA GLY A 74 9.97 -3.25 -3.85
C GLY A 74 9.84 -2.24 -2.71
N GLU A 75 8.62 -1.98 -2.20
CA GLU A 75 8.39 -1.17 -0.99
C GLU A 75 7.92 -2.07 0.15
N PHE A 76 8.85 -2.87 0.68
CA PHE A 76 8.55 -3.87 1.70
C PHE A 76 7.95 -3.24 2.95
N ASP A 77 8.43 -2.07 3.37
CA ASP A 77 7.94 -1.33 4.54
C ASP A 77 6.50 -0.79 4.40
N ALA A 78 5.96 -0.73 3.18
CA ALA A 78 4.58 -0.33 2.92
C ALA A 78 3.60 -1.53 2.92
N VAL A 79 4.08 -2.75 3.15
CA VAL A 79 3.23 -3.95 3.16
C VAL A 79 2.57 -4.11 4.54
N TYR A 80 1.24 -4.14 4.55
CA TYR A 80 0.44 -4.39 5.75
C TYR A 80 0.51 -5.87 6.14
N ASP A 81 0.75 -6.19 7.41
CA ASP A 81 0.81 -7.57 7.91
C ASP A 81 -0.43 -8.37 7.51
N GLY A 82 -1.63 -7.79 7.59
CA GLY A 82 -2.86 -8.48 7.19
C GLY A 82 -2.91 -8.89 5.72
N CYS A 83 -1.99 -8.40 4.88
CA CYS A 83 -1.85 -8.81 3.49
C CYS A 83 -0.89 -9.97 3.24
N GLU A 84 -0.15 -10.36 4.26
CA GLU A 84 0.80 -11.45 4.15
C GLU A 84 0.05 -12.77 4.10
N ARG A 85 0.36 -13.55 3.07
CA ARG A 85 -0.20 -14.89 2.87
C ARG A 85 0.79 -15.92 3.43
N PRO A 86 0.36 -17.16 3.70
CA PRO A 86 1.29 -18.22 3.99
C PRO A 86 2.36 -18.30 2.91
N GLY A 87 3.62 -18.21 3.32
CA GLY A 87 4.75 -18.24 2.42
C GLY A 87 4.87 -19.59 1.71
N ASP A 88 5.52 -19.57 0.55
CA ASP A 88 6.04 -20.82 -0.01
C ASP A 88 7.07 -21.42 0.96
N ARG A 89 7.40 -22.70 0.79
CA ARG A 89 8.35 -23.40 1.67
C ARG A 89 9.59 -23.76 0.89
N VAL A 90 10.71 -23.85 1.60
CA VAL A 90 11.93 -24.45 1.08
C VAL A 90 12.17 -25.82 1.70
N ARG A 91 12.76 -26.71 0.92
CA ARG A 91 13.32 -27.97 1.40
C ARG A 91 14.74 -28.14 0.86
N PHE A 92 15.65 -28.56 1.71
CA PHE A 92 17.00 -28.90 1.29
C PHE A 92 17.11 -30.36 0.83
N ASP A 93 17.60 -30.57 -0.38
CA ASP A 93 18.01 -31.87 -0.92
C ASP A 93 19.54 -31.93 -1.05
N GLY A 94 20.16 -32.66 -0.13
CA GLY A 94 21.61 -32.78 -0.03
C GLY A 94 22.05 -33.35 1.32
N TYR A 95 23.33 -33.17 1.63
CA TYR A 95 23.89 -33.55 2.94
C TYR A 95 24.30 -32.29 3.71
N GLY A 96 23.92 -32.19 4.97
CA GLY A 96 24.40 -31.16 5.91
C GLY A 96 23.29 -30.38 6.61
N PHE A 97 22.18 -30.13 5.91
CA PHE A 97 20.97 -29.55 6.48
C PHE A 97 19.85 -30.59 6.54
N ALA A 98 18.83 -30.34 7.36
CA ALA A 98 17.64 -31.19 7.42
C ALA A 98 16.77 -31.02 6.16
N SER A 99 16.03 -32.06 5.81
CA SER A 99 15.13 -32.09 4.66
C SER A 99 13.67 -31.75 5.02
N ASP A 100 13.44 -31.15 6.19
CA ASP A 100 12.12 -30.67 6.59
C ASP A 100 11.76 -29.41 5.77
N GLU A 101 10.48 -29.22 5.49
CA GLU A 101 10.00 -28.02 4.82
C GLU A 101 9.92 -26.85 5.80
N VAL A 102 10.47 -25.72 5.40
CA VAL A 102 10.49 -24.50 6.22
C VAL A 102 9.91 -23.35 5.42
N GLU A 103 8.95 -22.63 6.00
CA GLU A 103 8.32 -21.48 5.37
C GLU A 103 9.30 -20.33 5.12
N ILE A 104 9.14 -19.69 3.97
CA ILE A 104 9.90 -18.53 3.53
C ILE A 104 9.26 -17.27 4.12
N GLY A 105 10.07 -16.50 4.86
CA GLY A 105 9.76 -15.11 5.20
C GLY A 105 9.89 -14.23 3.97
N TRP A 106 11.11 -14.05 3.47
CA TRP A 106 11.39 -13.28 2.26
C TRP A 106 12.56 -13.87 1.45
N VAL A 107 12.62 -13.51 0.17
CA VAL A 107 13.72 -13.87 -0.74
C VAL A 107 14.28 -12.60 -1.37
N GLN A 108 15.60 -12.49 -1.43
CA GLN A 108 16.28 -11.38 -2.08
C GLN A 108 17.52 -11.85 -2.82
N TYR A 109 17.71 -11.38 -4.04
CA TYR A 109 18.96 -11.55 -4.77
C TYR A 109 19.77 -10.25 -4.71
N LEU A 110 20.96 -10.31 -4.11
CA LEU A 110 21.93 -9.22 -4.10
C LEU A 110 22.97 -9.43 -5.21
N VAL A 111 22.98 -8.53 -6.19
CA VAL A 111 23.90 -8.61 -7.34
C VAL A 111 25.30 -8.20 -6.92
N GLY A 112 26.31 -8.99 -7.31
CA GLY A 112 27.71 -8.66 -7.09
C GLY A 112 28.64 -9.82 -7.42
N GLU A 113 29.91 -9.69 -7.07
CA GLU A 113 30.92 -10.72 -7.31
C GLU A 113 30.75 -11.90 -6.35
N SER A 114 30.84 -13.12 -6.90
CA SER A 114 30.69 -14.36 -6.13
C SER A 114 31.89 -14.60 -5.23
N GLU A 115 31.67 -14.68 -3.92
CA GLU A 115 32.69 -15.07 -2.95
C GLU A 115 32.44 -16.48 -2.38
N ASP A 116 33.49 -17.08 -1.84
CA ASP A 116 33.43 -18.36 -1.14
C ASP A 116 33.87 -18.14 0.31
N TYR A 117 32.93 -18.31 1.24
CA TYR A 117 33.16 -18.07 2.66
C TYR A 117 33.63 -19.35 3.40
N GLY A 118 33.73 -20.50 2.72
CA GLY A 118 34.12 -21.76 3.35
C GLY A 118 33.15 -22.15 4.48
N ASP A 119 33.66 -22.26 5.71
CA ASP A 119 32.85 -22.54 6.91
C ASP A 119 32.42 -21.27 7.66
N ALA A 120 32.84 -20.09 7.21
CA ALA A 120 32.45 -18.83 7.82
C ALA A 120 31.04 -18.41 7.39
N GLU A 121 30.31 -17.76 8.30
CA GLU A 121 29.02 -17.14 7.99
C GLU A 121 29.25 -15.94 7.05
N PRO A 122 28.58 -15.89 5.89
CA PRO A 122 28.64 -14.75 4.98
C PRO A 122 28.13 -13.47 5.66
N PRO A 123 28.69 -12.28 5.34
CA PRO A 123 28.11 -11.00 5.73
C PRO A 123 26.65 -10.86 5.28
N ALA A 124 25.83 -10.11 6.03
CA ALA A 124 24.41 -9.93 5.72
C ALA A 124 24.16 -9.22 4.38
N ASP A 125 25.13 -8.42 3.90
CA ASP A 125 25.12 -7.70 2.62
C ASP A 125 25.94 -8.39 1.52
N ALA A 126 26.35 -9.64 1.75
CA ALA A 126 27.14 -10.40 0.78
C ALA A 126 26.38 -10.59 -0.55
N PRO A 127 27.03 -10.49 -1.72
CA PRO A 127 26.38 -10.80 -2.99
C PRO A 127 25.93 -12.27 -3.07
N GLY A 128 24.66 -12.51 -3.37
CA GLY A 128 24.10 -13.86 -3.43
C GLY A 128 22.58 -13.91 -3.30
N LEU A 129 22.05 -15.12 -3.20
CA LEU A 129 20.63 -15.37 -2.94
C LEU A 129 20.40 -15.50 -1.44
N HIS A 130 19.59 -14.62 -0.89
CA HIS A 130 19.21 -14.60 0.51
C HIS A 130 17.78 -15.12 0.67
N ILE A 131 17.58 -16.05 1.60
CA ILE A 131 16.27 -16.59 1.95
C ILE A 131 16.14 -16.54 3.47
N GLN A 132 15.23 -15.71 3.96
CA GLN A 132 14.83 -15.70 5.36
C GLN A 132 13.75 -16.75 5.59
N LEU A 133 13.84 -17.46 6.70
CA LEU A 133 12.97 -18.55 7.10
C LEU A 133 12.14 -18.16 8.32
N ALA A 134 10.91 -18.67 8.39
CA ALA A 134 10.01 -18.49 9.53
C ALA A 134 10.49 -19.22 10.79
N SER A 135 11.30 -20.27 10.62
CA SER A 135 11.83 -21.06 11.73
C SER A 135 13.22 -21.60 11.41
N PRO A 136 14.05 -21.93 12.43
CA PRO A 136 15.38 -22.46 12.21
C PRO A 136 15.38 -23.75 11.38
N MET A 137 16.16 -23.79 10.30
CA MET A 137 16.40 -25.01 9.54
C MET A 137 17.27 -25.99 10.33
N GLY A 138 16.92 -27.28 10.32
CA GLY A 138 17.65 -28.34 11.02
C GLY A 138 19.00 -28.73 10.38
N GLY A 139 19.79 -29.58 11.05
CA GLY A 139 21.15 -30.01 10.64
C GLY A 139 22.26 -29.56 11.61
N ASP A 140 23.52 -29.91 11.35
CA ASP A 140 24.64 -29.54 12.23
C ASP A 140 25.72 -28.70 11.50
N ASN A 141 25.64 -28.62 10.17
CA ASN A 141 26.65 -27.93 9.38
C ASN A 141 26.28 -26.45 9.22
N ALA A 142 27.30 -25.59 9.21
CA ALA A 142 27.16 -24.16 8.89
C ALA A 142 27.06 -23.91 7.38
N SER A 143 27.62 -24.82 6.56
CA SER A 143 27.54 -24.77 5.11
C SER A 143 27.33 -26.17 4.49
N ALA A 144 26.70 -26.20 3.33
CA ALA A 144 26.42 -27.43 2.60
C ALA A 144 26.29 -27.18 1.09
N TYR A 145 26.78 -28.12 0.29
CA TYR A 145 26.48 -28.15 -1.15
C TYR A 145 25.23 -29.00 -1.39
N GLY A 146 24.23 -28.42 -2.05
CA GLY A 146 22.96 -29.10 -2.29
C GLY A 146 21.97 -28.25 -3.06
N THR A 147 20.77 -28.80 -3.21
CA THR A 147 19.64 -28.14 -3.88
C THR A 147 18.66 -27.64 -2.84
N VAL A 148 18.18 -26.41 -2.98
CA VAL A 148 16.99 -25.94 -2.29
C VAL A 148 15.82 -26.03 -3.26
N ASP A 149 14.83 -26.85 -2.93
CA ASP A 149 13.55 -26.95 -3.62
C ASP A 149 12.58 -25.91 -3.05
N PHE A 150 11.88 -25.19 -3.92
CA PHE A 150 10.79 -24.27 -3.56
C PHE A 150 9.46 -24.98 -3.77
N ILE A 151 8.69 -25.09 -2.69
CA ILE A 151 7.52 -25.93 -2.56
C ILE A 151 6.30 -25.05 -2.35
N ARG A 152 5.28 -25.30 -3.17
CA ARG A 152 3.97 -24.65 -3.06
C ARG A 152 2.89 -25.70 -2.89
N SER A 153 1.93 -25.40 -2.02
CA SER A 153 0.68 -26.15 -1.93
C SER A 153 -0.30 -25.61 -2.98
N PHE A 154 -0.84 -26.49 -3.82
CA PHE A 154 -1.90 -26.17 -4.76
C PHE A 154 -3.07 -27.12 -4.54
N VAL A 155 -4.28 -26.60 -4.72
CA VAL A 155 -5.49 -27.42 -4.67
C VAL A 155 -5.80 -27.88 -6.08
N ASP A 156 -5.89 -29.19 -6.29
CA ASP A 156 -6.24 -29.75 -7.59
C ASP A 156 -7.75 -29.63 -7.89
N GLU A 157 -8.15 -30.00 -9.12
CA GLU A 157 -9.57 -29.99 -9.54
C GLU A 157 -10.48 -30.88 -8.67
N ALA A 158 -9.90 -31.82 -7.89
CA ALA A 158 -10.62 -32.68 -6.96
C ALA A 158 -10.69 -32.11 -5.53
N GLY A 159 -10.15 -30.91 -5.29
CA GLY A 159 -10.13 -30.27 -3.98
C GLY A 159 -9.07 -30.84 -3.03
N LEU A 160 -8.11 -31.62 -3.55
CA LEU A 160 -7.03 -32.19 -2.75
C LEU A 160 -5.82 -31.25 -2.77
N VAL A 161 -5.24 -31.03 -1.59
CA VAL A 161 -3.98 -30.29 -1.47
C VAL A 161 -2.86 -31.18 -1.99
N GLN A 162 -2.21 -30.73 -3.05
CA GLN A 162 -0.98 -31.30 -3.58
C GLN A 162 0.17 -30.35 -3.26
N GLU A 163 1.34 -30.93 -2.98
CA GLU A 163 2.57 -30.19 -2.71
C GLU A 163 3.60 -30.61 -3.75
N SER A 164 4.18 -29.63 -4.45
CA SER A 164 5.23 -29.92 -5.43
C SER A 164 6.31 -28.86 -5.38
N ALA A 165 7.54 -29.31 -5.62
CA ALA A 165 8.62 -28.42 -5.98
C ALA A 165 8.33 -27.83 -7.37
N TYR A 166 8.21 -26.51 -7.46
CA TYR A 166 7.96 -25.81 -8.72
C TYR A 166 9.20 -25.08 -9.24
N ALA A 167 10.18 -24.83 -8.37
CA ALA A 167 11.49 -24.30 -8.71
C ALA A 167 12.55 -24.93 -7.79
N SER A 168 13.81 -24.89 -8.22
CA SER A 168 14.92 -25.41 -7.44
C SER A 168 16.21 -24.67 -7.76
N TYR A 169 17.08 -24.49 -6.79
CA TYR A 169 18.37 -23.86 -7.00
C TYR A 169 19.48 -24.65 -6.31
N ARG A 170 20.53 -25.00 -7.07
CA ARG A 170 21.63 -25.82 -6.60
C ARG A 170 22.92 -25.03 -6.51
N THR A 171 23.49 -24.95 -5.32
CA THR A 171 24.72 -24.20 -5.06
C THR A 171 25.37 -24.62 -3.73
N ASN A 172 26.42 -23.91 -3.34
CA ASN A 172 26.87 -23.88 -1.95
C ASN A 172 25.96 -22.96 -1.16
N TRP A 173 25.49 -23.48 -0.02
CA TRP A 173 24.61 -22.79 0.90
C TRP A 173 25.31 -22.61 2.24
N TRP A 174 25.02 -21.49 2.89
CA TRP A 174 25.40 -21.20 4.26
C TRP A 174 24.14 -20.94 5.07
N LEU A 175 24.14 -21.38 6.32
CA LEU A 175 23.11 -21.05 7.30
C LEU A 175 23.69 -20.05 8.29
N SER A 176 22.89 -19.05 8.63
CA SER A 176 23.20 -18.15 9.73
C SER A 176 23.34 -18.89 11.06
N SER A 177 23.96 -18.23 12.04
CA SER A 177 24.12 -18.77 13.39
C SER A 177 22.80 -19.14 14.10
N ASP A 178 21.73 -18.39 13.86
CA ASP A 178 20.37 -18.68 14.34
C ASP A 178 19.59 -19.63 13.41
N ARG A 179 20.18 -19.96 12.26
CA ARG A 179 19.70 -20.90 11.24
C ARG A 179 18.38 -20.50 10.58
N THR A 180 18.02 -19.23 10.67
CA THR A 180 16.83 -18.67 10.04
C THR A 180 17.14 -18.01 8.70
N HIS A 181 18.41 -17.90 8.30
CA HIS A 181 18.81 -17.25 7.05
C HIS A 181 19.70 -18.19 6.24
N LEU A 182 19.23 -18.57 5.06
CA LEU A 182 19.98 -19.31 4.04
C LEU A 182 20.61 -18.32 3.06
N PHE A 183 21.93 -18.41 2.91
CA PHE A 183 22.68 -17.70 1.88
C PHE A 183 23.12 -18.71 0.81
N GLY A 184 22.68 -18.51 -0.43
CA GLY A 184 23.05 -19.29 -1.59
C GLY A 184 24.04 -18.53 -2.46
N ARG A 185 25.20 -19.14 -2.75
CA ARG A 185 26.15 -18.55 -3.69
C ARG A 185 25.57 -18.46 -5.09
N VAL A 186 25.78 -17.32 -5.74
CA VAL A 186 25.45 -17.11 -7.15
C VAL A 186 26.75 -16.88 -7.90
N GLN A 187 27.10 -17.80 -8.80
CA GLN A 187 28.24 -17.63 -9.69
C GLN A 187 27.84 -16.89 -10.96
N GLU A 188 28.81 -16.35 -11.70
CA GLU A 188 28.57 -15.58 -12.93
C GLU A 188 27.67 -16.33 -13.92
N TYR A 189 27.85 -17.64 -14.07
CA TYR A 189 27.03 -18.47 -14.96
C TYR A 189 25.63 -18.82 -14.42
N GLN A 190 25.34 -18.52 -13.15
CA GLN A 190 24.06 -18.80 -12.47
C GLN A 190 23.19 -17.54 -12.30
N VAL A 191 23.66 -16.38 -12.77
CA VAL A 191 22.93 -15.11 -12.62
C VAL A 191 21.58 -15.16 -13.32
N GLU A 192 21.51 -15.74 -14.52
CA GLU A 192 20.24 -15.91 -15.24
C GLU A 192 19.29 -16.86 -14.50
N ASP A 193 19.80 -17.99 -14.00
CA ASP A 193 19.03 -18.98 -13.24
C ASP A 193 18.38 -18.37 -11.98
N VAL A 194 19.13 -17.55 -11.22
CA VAL A 194 18.60 -16.92 -10.00
C VAL A 194 17.62 -15.80 -10.33
N GLN A 195 17.82 -15.07 -11.42
CA GLN A 195 16.88 -14.05 -11.88
C GLN A 195 15.56 -14.67 -12.32
N GLU A 196 15.61 -15.80 -13.04
CA GLU A 196 14.43 -16.58 -13.38
C GLU A 196 13.74 -17.10 -12.11
N LEU A 197 14.50 -17.66 -11.17
CA LEU A 197 13.99 -18.14 -9.89
C LEU A 197 13.26 -17.06 -9.10
N VAL A 198 13.83 -15.87 -8.94
CA VAL A 198 13.17 -14.78 -8.22
C VAL A 198 11.96 -14.25 -9.01
N GLY A 199 11.97 -14.39 -10.34
CA GLY A 199 10.89 -14.00 -11.24
C GLY A 199 9.69 -14.96 -11.29
N VAL A 200 9.76 -16.17 -10.74
CA VAL A 200 8.65 -17.16 -10.77
C VAL A 200 7.44 -16.79 -9.90
N GLY A 201 7.55 -15.70 -9.13
CA GLY A 201 6.49 -15.24 -8.22
C GLY A 201 6.42 -16.06 -6.93
N ILE A 202 7.53 -16.13 -6.18
CA ILE A 202 7.60 -16.74 -4.84
C ILE A 202 6.68 -15.95 -3.90
N VAL A 203 5.82 -16.64 -3.16
CA VAL A 203 5.01 -16.06 -2.10
C VAL A 203 5.86 -15.96 -0.84
N MET A 204 6.05 -14.73 -0.37
CA MET A 204 6.81 -14.39 0.82
C MET A 204 5.84 -14.23 2.00
N GLY A 205 6.10 -14.93 3.10
CA GLY A 205 5.24 -14.95 4.29
C GLY A 205 5.46 -13.79 5.27
N ASP A 206 6.61 -13.10 5.17
CA ASP A 206 6.97 -11.87 5.88
C ASP A 206 7.54 -10.90 4.84
N ALA A 207 6.63 -10.33 4.05
CA ALA A 207 6.97 -9.53 2.89
C ALA A 207 7.49 -8.14 3.30
N ASN A 208 7.05 -7.61 4.45
CA ASN A 208 7.59 -6.35 4.99
C ASN A 208 8.87 -6.51 5.81
N ARG A 209 9.28 -7.75 6.10
CA ARG A 209 10.53 -8.09 6.78
C ARG A 209 10.57 -7.57 8.21
N ASN A 210 9.42 -7.45 8.87
CA ASN A 210 9.33 -7.00 10.25
C ASN A 210 9.42 -8.18 11.26
N GLY A 211 9.48 -9.43 10.76
CA GLY A 211 9.55 -10.65 11.55
C GLY A 211 8.18 -11.17 12.04
N VAL A 212 7.09 -10.49 11.69
CA VAL A 212 5.71 -10.95 11.86
C VAL A 212 5.29 -11.63 10.56
N PHE A 213 4.65 -12.79 10.69
CA PHE A 213 4.04 -13.49 9.57
C PHE A 213 2.54 -13.27 9.70
N GLY A 214 1.99 -12.28 9.01
CA GLY A 214 0.61 -11.85 9.22
C GLY A 214 -0.41 -12.98 9.07
N SER A 215 -0.18 -13.91 8.14
CA SER A 215 -1.02 -15.10 7.95
C SER A 215 -1.06 -16.06 9.16
N HIS A 216 -0.09 -16.01 10.07
CA HIS A 216 -0.08 -16.79 11.30
C HIS A 216 -0.95 -16.15 12.39
N MET A 217 -1.23 -14.86 12.25
CA MET A 217 -2.00 -14.07 13.22
C MET A 217 -3.49 -14.07 12.88
N ALA A 218 -3.83 -13.90 11.61
CA ALA A 218 -5.20 -13.86 11.12
C ALA A 218 -5.28 -14.30 9.64
N PRO A 219 -6.47 -14.68 9.15
CA PRO A 219 -6.69 -14.86 7.72
C PRO A 219 -6.31 -13.58 6.95
N PRO A 220 -5.63 -13.69 5.79
CA PRO A 220 -5.27 -12.52 5.01
C PRO A 220 -6.51 -11.73 4.56
N VAL A 221 -6.40 -10.41 4.55
CA VAL A 221 -7.50 -9.53 4.13
C VAL A 221 -7.66 -9.54 2.61
N SER A 222 -8.91 -9.39 2.14
CA SER A 222 -9.22 -9.23 0.73
C SER A 222 -9.01 -7.78 0.28
N MET A 223 -8.80 -7.58 -1.02
CA MET A 223 -8.78 -6.26 -1.63
C MET A 223 -10.12 -5.52 -1.40
N LEU A 224 -11.23 -6.18 -1.70
CA LEU A 224 -12.57 -5.83 -1.24
C LEU A 224 -13.20 -7.08 -0.64
N GLU A 225 -13.71 -6.99 0.58
CA GLU A 225 -14.36 -8.10 1.27
C GLU A 225 -15.89 -7.98 1.14
N PRO A 226 -16.57 -8.89 0.41
CA PRO A 226 -18.02 -8.86 0.28
C PRO A 226 -18.70 -8.88 1.65
N GLY A 227 -19.57 -7.91 1.91
CA GLY A 227 -20.28 -7.75 3.18
C GLY A 227 -19.50 -7.01 4.27
N ASP A 228 -18.20 -6.73 4.09
CA ASP A 228 -17.38 -6.03 5.09
C ASP A 228 -16.56 -4.86 4.51
N PRO A 229 -17.16 -3.66 4.44
CA PRO A 229 -16.44 -2.46 4.01
C PRO A 229 -15.26 -2.08 4.90
N TYR A 230 -15.29 -2.36 6.21
CA TYR A 230 -14.21 -2.00 7.13
C TYR A 230 -13.03 -2.98 7.09
N GLY A 231 -13.27 -4.24 6.72
CA GLY A 231 -12.25 -5.25 6.46
C GLY A 231 -11.69 -5.23 5.03
N SER A 232 -12.20 -4.35 4.17
CA SER A 232 -11.76 -4.23 2.79
C SER A 232 -10.47 -3.41 2.66
N TYR A 233 -9.39 -4.02 2.19
CA TYR A 233 -8.08 -3.35 2.12
C TYR A 233 -8.06 -2.12 1.20
N LEU A 234 -8.76 -2.13 0.07
CA LEU A 234 -8.83 -0.97 -0.84
C LEU A 234 -9.48 0.24 -0.16
N ILE A 235 -10.54 0.00 0.61
CA ILE A 235 -11.20 1.04 1.43
C ILE A 235 -10.25 1.52 2.52
N ALA A 236 -9.55 0.60 3.17
CA ALA A 236 -8.57 0.92 4.19
C ALA A 236 -7.42 1.77 3.65
N ARG A 237 -6.97 1.54 2.41
CA ARG A 237 -5.98 2.40 1.72
C ARG A 237 -6.47 3.81 1.47
N MET A 238 -7.78 4.04 1.30
CA MET A 238 -8.35 5.39 1.21
C MET A 238 -8.51 6.05 2.57
N ARG A 239 -8.85 5.27 3.58
CA ARG A 239 -9.07 5.75 4.95
C ARG A 239 -7.80 5.87 5.80
N GLY A 240 -6.73 5.18 5.43
CA GLY A 240 -5.50 5.03 6.21
C GLY A 240 -5.61 4.10 7.42
N GLU A 241 -6.74 3.42 7.60
CA GLU A 241 -7.00 2.50 8.69
C GLU A 241 -7.89 1.34 8.23
N ILE A 242 -7.74 0.18 8.87
CA ILE A 242 -8.57 -1.01 8.67
C ILE A 242 -9.23 -1.41 10.00
N HIS A 243 -10.36 -2.12 9.92
CA HIS A 243 -11.14 -2.57 11.08
C HIS A 243 -11.54 -1.46 12.07
N GLY A 244 -11.58 -0.22 11.60
CA GLY A 244 -11.98 0.95 12.40
C GLY A 244 -10.93 1.44 13.38
N GLY A 245 -9.64 1.17 13.16
CA GLY A 245 -8.58 1.84 13.92
C GLY A 245 -7.15 1.33 13.72
N ASP A 246 -6.92 0.20 13.04
CA ASP A 246 -5.56 -0.28 12.81
C ASP A 246 -4.93 0.48 11.63
N PRO A 247 -3.79 1.16 11.81
CA PRO A 247 -3.20 1.97 10.75
C PRO A 247 -2.72 1.09 9.60
N VAL A 248 -2.99 1.54 8.36
CA VAL A 248 -2.48 0.90 7.15
C VAL A 248 -1.18 1.60 6.72
N PRO A 249 -0.06 0.86 6.58
CA PRO A 249 1.20 1.41 6.09
C PRO A 249 1.11 2.02 4.70
N GLY A 250 2.03 2.94 4.41
CA GLY A 250 2.12 3.65 3.14
C GLY A 250 1.21 4.87 3.03
N SER A 251 1.26 5.53 1.87
CA SER A 251 0.43 6.71 1.60
C SER A 251 -1.02 6.32 1.29
N ARG A 252 -1.96 7.15 1.77
CA ARG A 252 -3.38 7.00 1.47
C ARG A 252 -3.62 7.20 -0.02
N MET A 253 -4.51 6.38 -0.56
CA MET A 253 -4.99 6.49 -1.94
C MET A 253 -6.24 7.39 -1.98
N PRO A 254 -6.54 8.05 -3.11
CA PRO A 254 -5.78 8.10 -4.37
C PRO A 254 -4.58 9.06 -4.31
N LEU A 255 -3.43 8.68 -4.88
CA LEU A 255 -2.23 9.54 -4.86
C LEU A 255 -2.29 10.70 -5.86
N ALA A 256 -2.98 10.52 -6.99
CA ALA A 256 -2.89 11.43 -8.16
C ALA A 256 -4.24 12.08 -8.53
N ASN A 257 -5.27 11.90 -7.71
CA ASN A 257 -6.61 12.42 -7.94
C ASN A 257 -7.21 12.94 -6.63
N PRO A 258 -8.25 13.78 -6.69
CA PRO A 258 -8.99 14.18 -5.50
C PRO A 258 -9.54 12.95 -4.75
N PRO A 259 -9.57 12.98 -3.40
CA PRO A 259 -10.25 11.98 -2.59
C PRO A 259 -11.73 11.82 -2.97
N LEU A 260 -12.31 10.67 -2.61
CA LEU A 260 -13.74 10.44 -2.81
C LEU A 260 -14.56 11.35 -1.90
N THR A 261 -15.66 11.88 -2.43
CA THR A 261 -16.66 12.61 -1.63
C THR A 261 -17.47 11.67 -0.74
N VAL A 262 -18.20 12.20 0.25
CA VAL A 262 -18.99 11.38 1.19
C VAL A 262 -20.02 10.50 0.47
N ASP A 263 -20.70 11.02 -0.55
CA ASP A 263 -21.67 10.26 -1.34
C ASP A 263 -21.01 9.19 -2.25
N GLU A 264 -19.79 9.45 -2.73
CA GLU A 264 -18.99 8.48 -3.48
C GLU A 264 -18.52 7.35 -2.56
N MET A 265 -18.10 7.68 -1.34
CA MET A 265 -17.75 6.71 -0.30
C MET A 265 -18.95 5.90 0.16
N LEU A 266 -20.11 6.52 0.37
CA LEU A 266 -21.35 5.84 0.72
C LEU A 266 -21.74 4.82 -0.34
N ALA A 267 -21.68 5.20 -1.61
CA ALA A 267 -21.97 4.28 -2.71
C ALA A 267 -21.02 3.06 -2.72
N LEU A 268 -19.72 3.27 -2.48
CA LEU A 268 -18.76 2.18 -2.37
C LEU A 268 -19.03 1.28 -1.16
N PHE A 269 -19.28 1.87 0.02
CA PHE A 269 -19.58 1.13 1.24
C PHE A 269 -20.84 0.28 1.09
N CYS A 270 -21.92 0.85 0.57
CA CYS A 270 -23.17 0.13 0.34
C CYS A 270 -23.04 -0.93 -0.76
N LEU A 271 -22.25 -0.68 -1.81
CA LEU A 271 -21.94 -1.71 -2.81
C LEU A 271 -21.21 -2.88 -2.14
N VAL A 272 -20.18 -2.63 -1.34
CA VAL A 272 -19.39 -3.68 -0.69
C VAL A 272 -20.21 -4.45 0.33
N GLU A 273 -20.98 -3.77 1.19
CA GLU A 273 -21.88 -4.38 2.18
C GLU A 273 -22.93 -5.28 1.51
N GLY A 274 -23.45 -4.88 0.35
CA GLY A 274 -24.45 -5.63 -0.40
C GLY A 274 -23.90 -6.64 -1.42
N PHE A 275 -22.58 -6.69 -1.65
CA PHE A 275 -22.00 -7.56 -2.68
C PHE A 275 -22.07 -9.03 -2.25
N PRO A 276 -22.56 -9.95 -3.09
CA PRO A 276 -22.64 -11.36 -2.72
C PRO A 276 -21.26 -12.03 -2.72
N ALA A 277 -21.04 -12.95 -1.78
CA ALA A 277 -19.84 -13.78 -1.77
C ALA A 277 -19.74 -14.62 -3.05
N GLY A 278 -18.62 -14.50 -3.77
CA GLY A 278 -18.43 -15.14 -5.07
C GLY A 278 -19.20 -14.51 -6.23
N GLY A 279 -19.71 -13.28 -6.05
CA GLY A 279 -20.31 -12.49 -7.11
C GLY A 279 -19.32 -12.18 -8.24
N ASP A 280 -19.84 -12.07 -9.46
CA ASP A 280 -19.07 -11.70 -10.66
C ASP A 280 -19.43 -10.28 -11.15
N ASP A 281 -18.90 -9.90 -12.32
CA ASP A 281 -19.13 -8.60 -12.92
C ASP A 281 -20.61 -8.32 -13.27
N ALA A 282 -21.42 -9.38 -13.42
CA ALA A 282 -22.85 -9.23 -13.66
C ALA A 282 -23.54 -8.55 -12.46
N MET A 283 -23.04 -8.77 -11.24
CA MET A 283 -23.58 -8.17 -10.01
C MET A 283 -23.48 -6.65 -10.01
N LEU A 284 -22.48 -6.08 -10.68
CA LEU A 284 -22.31 -4.62 -10.77
C LEU A 284 -23.43 -3.92 -11.54
N SER A 285 -24.15 -4.65 -12.40
CA SER A 285 -25.30 -4.11 -13.12
C SER A 285 -26.56 -3.98 -12.26
N GLY A 286 -26.56 -4.62 -11.09
CA GLY A 286 -27.63 -4.55 -10.10
C GLY A 286 -27.69 -3.20 -9.39
N PRO A 287 -28.86 -2.87 -8.81
CA PRO A 287 -29.00 -1.66 -8.02
C PRO A 287 -28.26 -1.77 -6.68
N ILE A 288 -27.65 -0.68 -6.23
CA ILE A 288 -27.06 -0.58 -4.88
C ILE A 288 -28.21 -0.37 -3.88
N ASP A 289 -28.29 -1.20 -2.84
CA ASP A 289 -29.35 -1.14 -1.83
C ASP A 289 -29.03 -0.12 -0.72
N TYR A 290 -29.22 1.16 -1.02
CA TYR A 290 -29.06 2.24 -0.04
C TYR A 290 -30.05 2.16 1.12
N ASN A 291 -31.19 1.45 0.96
CA ASN A 291 -32.19 1.33 2.00
C ASN A 291 -31.83 0.27 3.06
N ALA A 292 -31.17 -0.81 2.65
CA ALA A 292 -30.67 -1.85 3.55
C ALA A 292 -29.24 -1.60 4.06
N CYS A 293 -28.48 -0.72 3.40
CA CYS A 293 -27.11 -0.36 3.78
C CYS A 293 -27.04 0.30 5.17
N SER A 294 -26.20 -0.24 6.05
CA SER A 294 -26.05 0.27 7.41
C SER A 294 -25.48 1.69 7.46
N PHE A 295 -24.65 2.05 6.49
CA PHE A 295 -23.99 3.36 6.39
C PHE A 295 -24.90 4.50 5.97
N SER A 296 -26.09 4.20 5.44
CA SER A 296 -27.10 5.22 5.13
C SER A 296 -27.68 5.90 6.37
N THR A 297 -27.47 5.35 7.57
CA THR A 297 -27.95 5.95 8.83
C THR A 297 -27.17 7.19 9.24
N ASN A 298 -25.88 7.26 8.91
CA ASN A 298 -25.01 8.39 9.25
C ASN A 298 -23.87 8.52 8.22
N PRO A 299 -24.19 8.95 6.99
CA PRO A 299 -23.22 8.97 5.90
C PRO A 299 -22.06 9.94 6.15
N ASP A 300 -22.26 11.00 6.93
CA ASP A 300 -21.21 11.98 7.27
C ASP A 300 -19.95 11.34 7.90
N GLN A 301 -20.09 10.21 8.57
CA GLN A 301 -18.95 9.47 9.15
C GLN A 301 -18.00 8.87 8.11
N LEU A 302 -18.45 8.75 6.86
CA LEU A 302 -17.65 8.26 5.74
C LEU A 302 -16.75 9.32 5.14
N ASN A 303 -16.76 10.53 5.70
CA ASN A 303 -15.91 11.60 5.24
C ASN A 303 -14.42 11.23 5.39
N LEU A 304 -13.76 10.98 4.26
CA LEU A 304 -12.30 10.82 4.19
C LEU A 304 -11.56 12.09 4.64
N LEU A 305 -12.23 13.23 4.55
CA LEU A 305 -11.71 14.56 4.89
C LEU A 305 -11.83 14.86 6.39
N GLY A 306 -12.54 14.02 7.16
CA GLY A 306 -12.82 14.19 8.60
C GLY A 306 -12.11 13.21 9.53
N ASN A 307 -11.45 12.18 8.99
CA ASN A 307 -10.69 11.20 9.79
C ASN A 307 -9.20 11.22 9.38
N GLY A 308 -8.42 12.12 9.97
CA GLY A 308 -6.97 11.92 10.10
C GLY A 308 -6.01 12.64 9.14
N VAL A 309 -6.38 13.77 8.52
CA VAL A 309 -5.39 14.71 7.95
C VAL A 309 -5.47 16.04 8.68
N THR A 310 -5.04 16.02 9.94
CA THR A 310 -4.84 17.21 10.76
C THR A 310 -3.37 17.63 10.72
N TRP A 311 -3.07 18.81 11.27
CA TRP A 311 -1.70 19.23 11.48
C TRP A 311 -0.91 18.18 12.26
N GLU A 312 -1.39 17.77 13.44
CA GLU A 312 -0.66 16.85 14.32
C GLU A 312 -0.56 15.42 13.76
N SER A 313 -1.60 14.92 13.09
CA SER A 313 -1.61 13.53 12.60
C SER A 313 -0.79 13.31 11.33
N ARG A 314 -0.65 14.34 10.48
CA ARG A 314 -0.09 14.15 9.13
C ARG A 314 0.84 15.26 8.67
N VAL A 315 0.35 16.49 8.58
CA VAL A 315 1.08 17.57 7.87
C VAL A 315 2.39 17.93 8.57
N LYS A 316 2.41 17.92 9.90
CA LYS A 316 3.62 18.15 10.69
C LYS A 316 4.75 17.19 10.31
N LEU A 317 4.47 15.89 10.24
CA LEU A 317 5.49 14.88 9.93
C LEU A 317 6.05 15.04 8.51
N ILE A 318 5.19 15.38 7.54
CA ILE A 318 5.61 15.65 6.16
C ILE A 318 6.60 16.82 6.12
N LEU A 319 6.27 17.94 6.80
CA LEU A 319 7.12 19.12 6.80
C LEU A 319 8.42 18.91 7.61
N GLU A 320 8.36 18.22 8.75
CA GLU A 320 9.53 17.94 9.57
C GLU A 320 10.55 17.08 8.80
N PHE A 321 10.07 16.00 8.16
CA PHE A 321 10.93 15.06 7.44
C PHE A 321 11.54 15.68 6.17
N ASN A 322 10.72 16.35 5.36
CA ASN A 322 11.15 16.83 4.04
C ASN A 322 11.76 18.24 4.05
N CYS A 323 11.45 19.06 5.06
CA CYS A 323 11.84 20.47 5.08
C CYS A 323 12.74 20.83 6.27
N GLY A 324 12.79 20.00 7.32
CA GLY A 324 13.52 20.30 8.56
C GLY A 324 15.02 20.52 8.38
N GLY A 325 15.65 19.92 7.38
CA GLY A 325 17.08 20.08 7.11
C GLY A 325 17.50 21.53 6.81
N CYS A 326 16.63 22.31 6.14
CA CYS A 326 16.91 23.68 5.72
C CYS A 326 15.95 24.73 6.32
N HIS A 327 14.96 24.30 7.09
CA HIS A 327 13.99 25.17 7.77
C HIS A 327 13.98 24.86 9.27
N ASN A 328 15.10 25.12 9.94
CA ASN A 328 15.27 24.91 11.37
C ASN A 328 15.84 26.16 12.07
N GLU A 329 16.02 26.12 13.39
CA GLU A 329 16.53 27.26 14.15
C GLU A 329 17.95 27.68 13.75
N ALA A 330 18.80 26.73 13.35
CA ALA A 330 20.18 26.99 12.97
C ALA A 330 20.29 27.52 11.53
N ASP A 331 19.39 27.10 10.65
CA ASP A 331 19.28 27.55 9.25
C ASP A 331 17.81 27.77 8.87
N PRO A 332 17.23 28.96 9.15
CA PRO A 332 15.85 29.28 8.79
C PRO A 332 15.78 29.89 7.38
N GLN A 333 15.99 29.07 6.34
CA GLN A 333 15.93 29.56 4.95
C GLN A 333 14.58 30.20 4.65
N GLY A 334 14.59 31.35 3.97
CA GLY A 334 13.36 32.12 3.74
C GLY A 334 12.76 32.75 5.00
N GLY A 335 13.46 32.73 6.13
CA GLY A 335 13.01 33.33 7.39
C GLY A 335 11.92 32.52 8.10
N ILE A 336 11.77 31.23 7.78
CA ILE A 336 10.82 30.32 8.40
C ILE A 336 11.55 29.12 9.00
N THR A 337 11.14 28.73 10.20
CA THR A 337 11.45 27.43 10.79
C THR A 337 10.20 26.56 10.75
N LEU A 338 10.35 25.31 10.34
CA LEU A 338 9.29 24.29 10.24
C LEU A 338 9.47 23.19 11.28
N LEU A 339 10.45 23.35 12.19
CA LEU A 339 10.69 22.47 13.32
C LEU A 339 10.43 23.20 14.65
N GLY A 340 10.05 22.43 15.65
CA GLY A 340 9.92 22.89 17.04
C GLY A 340 8.53 23.39 17.40
N GLU A 341 8.42 24.07 18.54
CA GLU A 341 7.15 24.59 19.04
C GLU A 341 6.64 25.78 18.20
N GLY A 342 5.32 25.90 18.09
CA GLY A 342 4.67 27.04 17.45
C GLY A 342 4.72 27.05 15.91
N VAL A 343 5.00 25.91 15.27
CA VAL A 343 5.04 25.83 13.80
C VAL A 343 3.66 25.99 13.20
N TYR A 344 2.63 25.37 13.77
CA TYR A 344 1.26 25.47 13.29
C TYR A 344 0.79 26.93 13.19
N GLU A 345 0.94 27.70 14.27
CA GLU A 345 0.54 29.10 14.30
C GLU A 345 1.36 29.93 13.30
N ARG A 346 2.65 29.64 13.17
CA ARG A 346 3.52 30.30 12.19
C ARG A 346 3.07 30.04 10.75
N LEU A 347 2.53 28.86 10.45
CA LEU A 347 1.99 28.55 9.12
C LEU A 347 0.76 29.39 8.78
N LEU A 348 0.04 29.91 9.76
CA LEU A 348 -1.13 30.76 9.51
C LEU A 348 -0.76 32.25 9.30
N GLU A 349 0.51 32.61 9.49
CA GLU A 349 0.98 33.98 9.34
C GLU A 349 1.37 34.30 7.89
N PRO A 350 1.44 35.60 7.52
CA PRO A 350 1.90 36.06 6.21
C PRO A 350 3.28 35.53 5.84
N SER A 351 3.46 35.16 4.56
CA SER A 351 4.75 34.80 4.01
C SER A 351 5.71 35.99 3.99
N SER A 352 6.95 35.77 4.42
CA SER A 352 8.02 36.76 4.37
C SER A 352 8.41 37.14 2.93
N GLN A 353 8.20 36.22 1.98
CA GLN A 353 8.53 36.41 0.57
C GLN A 353 7.35 37.06 -0.17
N MET A 354 6.11 36.78 0.25
CA MET A 354 4.90 37.30 -0.37
C MET A 354 3.90 37.70 0.71
N SER A 355 4.07 38.90 1.27
CA SER A 355 3.32 39.38 2.44
C SER A 355 1.81 39.52 2.24
N ASP A 356 1.34 39.51 0.99
CA ASP A 356 -0.08 39.59 0.65
C ASP A 356 -0.78 38.21 0.74
N MET A 357 -0.03 37.16 1.05
CA MET A 357 -0.51 35.78 1.21
C MET A 357 -0.01 35.17 2.51
N ASN A 358 -0.87 34.42 3.19
CA ASN A 358 -0.46 33.57 4.31
C ASN A 358 0.36 32.39 3.80
N LEU A 359 1.22 31.83 4.66
CA LEU A 359 1.92 30.58 4.35
C LEU A 359 0.89 29.48 4.08
N ILE A 360 -0.14 29.40 4.93
CA ILE A 360 -1.33 28.58 4.78
C ILE A 360 -2.55 29.46 5.02
N GLU A 361 -3.45 29.50 4.04
CA GLU A 361 -4.78 30.11 4.12
C GLU A 361 -5.82 29.01 4.29
N PRO A 362 -6.40 28.84 5.50
CA PRO A 362 -7.44 27.86 5.76
C PRO A 362 -8.58 27.93 4.73
N GLY A 363 -8.86 26.81 4.08
CA GLY A 363 -9.91 26.66 3.06
C GLY A 363 -9.51 27.02 1.64
N ASP A 364 -8.31 27.58 1.40
CA ASP A 364 -7.91 28.03 0.07
C ASP A 364 -6.42 27.72 -0.24
N PRO A 365 -6.13 26.56 -0.88
CA PRO A 365 -4.79 26.18 -1.28
C PRO A 365 -4.13 27.18 -2.24
N LEU A 366 -4.90 27.79 -3.15
CA LEU A 366 -4.37 28.74 -4.13
C LEU A 366 -4.05 30.11 -3.49
N ARG A 367 -4.54 30.37 -2.29
CA ARG A 367 -4.13 31.51 -1.44
C ARG A 367 -3.10 31.14 -0.38
N SER A 368 -2.62 29.90 -0.37
CA SER A 368 -1.60 29.39 0.56
C SER A 368 -0.21 29.40 -0.07
N TYR A 369 0.63 30.36 0.31
CA TYR A 369 1.94 30.55 -0.34
C TYR A 369 2.88 29.35 -0.17
N LEU A 370 2.84 28.64 0.96
CA LEU A 370 3.62 27.42 1.16
C LEU A 370 3.18 26.34 0.17
N TYR A 371 1.88 26.15 -0.06
CA TYR A 371 1.37 25.17 -1.02
C TYR A 371 1.82 25.48 -2.45
N LEU A 372 1.75 26.74 -2.87
CA LEU A 372 2.25 27.19 -4.18
C LEU A 372 3.74 26.87 -4.36
N LYS A 373 4.54 27.03 -3.29
CA LYS A 373 5.97 26.66 -3.28
C LYS A 373 6.18 25.15 -3.41
N LEU A 374 5.28 24.33 -2.87
CA LEU A 374 5.37 22.86 -2.97
C LEU A 374 5.05 22.35 -4.37
N ILE A 375 4.06 22.94 -5.05
CA ILE A 375 3.66 22.52 -6.41
C ILE A 375 4.45 23.20 -7.53
N GLY A 376 5.29 24.19 -7.20
CA GLY A 376 6.12 24.89 -8.17
C GLY A 376 5.35 25.87 -9.06
N ASP A 377 4.33 26.54 -8.50
CA ASP A 377 3.49 27.49 -9.25
C ASP A 377 4.31 28.67 -9.83
N ASP A 378 3.93 29.15 -11.02
CA ASP A 378 4.64 30.22 -11.73
C ASP A 378 4.71 31.55 -10.94
N SER A 379 3.83 31.75 -9.96
CA SER A 379 3.78 32.97 -9.14
C SER A 379 4.82 32.99 -8.00
N ILE A 380 5.51 31.89 -7.73
CA ILE A 380 6.43 31.80 -6.58
C ILE A 380 7.69 32.64 -6.76
N LEU A 381 8.24 33.11 -5.65
CA LEU A 381 9.59 33.68 -5.63
C LEU A 381 10.62 32.60 -5.30
N GLY A 382 11.65 32.48 -6.14
CA GLY A 382 12.72 31.49 -5.98
C GLY A 382 12.35 30.14 -6.61
N GLN A 383 12.78 29.04 -5.99
CA GLN A 383 12.58 27.70 -6.52
C GLN A 383 11.40 26.99 -5.84
N GLN A 384 10.89 25.95 -6.49
CA GLN A 384 9.99 24.97 -5.88
C GLN A 384 10.66 24.33 -4.66
N MET A 385 9.88 23.98 -3.64
CA MET A 385 10.35 23.29 -2.43
C MET A 385 9.68 21.92 -2.30
N PRO A 386 10.33 20.93 -1.66
CA PRO A 386 11.71 20.94 -1.19
C PRO A 386 12.72 21.01 -2.33
N TYR A 387 13.89 21.58 -2.09
CA TYR A 387 14.95 21.75 -3.09
C TYR A 387 16.28 21.20 -2.58
N ASN A 388 16.93 20.32 -3.36
CA ASN A 388 18.26 19.83 -3.07
C ASN A 388 19.31 20.70 -3.81
N PRO A 389 20.15 21.46 -3.11
CA PRO A 389 21.13 22.34 -3.73
C PRO A 389 22.30 21.60 -4.40
N LEU A 390 22.51 20.31 -4.12
CA LEU A 390 23.59 19.51 -4.70
C LEU A 390 23.19 18.91 -6.05
N THR A 391 21.93 18.49 -6.19
CA THR A 391 21.43 17.83 -7.41
C THR A 391 20.56 18.75 -8.26
N GLY A 392 19.99 19.81 -7.68
CA GLY A 392 18.99 20.66 -8.33
C GLY A 392 17.60 20.02 -8.41
N GLU A 393 17.41 18.86 -7.77
CA GLU A 393 16.17 18.09 -7.75
C GLU A 393 15.48 18.20 -6.38
N GLY A 394 14.20 17.84 -6.30
CA GLY A 394 13.46 17.84 -5.04
C GLY A 394 12.00 18.15 -5.27
N SER A 395 11.14 17.27 -4.76
CA SER A 395 9.70 17.47 -4.69
C SER A 395 9.16 16.56 -3.60
N LEU A 396 8.07 16.96 -2.97
CA LEU A 396 7.27 16.00 -2.22
C LEU A 396 6.68 14.97 -3.19
N SER A 397 6.32 13.80 -2.67
CA SER A 397 5.47 12.88 -3.42
C SER A 397 4.10 13.53 -3.69
N GLN A 398 3.42 13.10 -4.74
CA GLN A 398 2.10 13.62 -5.05
C GLN A 398 1.10 13.38 -3.89
N ALA A 399 1.31 12.30 -3.13
CA ALA A 399 0.50 11.95 -1.97
C ALA A 399 0.64 12.98 -0.84
N GLU A 400 1.87 13.36 -0.50
CA GLU A 400 2.14 14.36 0.53
C GLU A 400 1.61 15.74 0.12
N ILE A 401 1.70 16.09 -1.17
CA ILE A 401 1.09 17.31 -1.71
C ILE A 401 -0.44 17.26 -1.55
N SER A 402 -1.07 16.13 -1.88
CA SER A 402 -2.51 15.92 -1.74
C SER A 402 -2.96 15.98 -0.27
N ASP A 403 -2.18 15.44 0.66
CA ASP A 403 -2.46 15.52 2.09
C ASP A 403 -2.43 16.98 2.57
N ILE A 404 -1.42 17.75 2.16
CA ILE A 404 -1.31 19.17 2.49
C ILE A 404 -2.46 19.96 1.86
N GLU A 405 -2.78 19.74 0.58
CA GLU A 405 -3.90 20.38 -0.11
C GLU A 405 -5.22 20.10 0.63
N THR A 406 -5.45 18.83 0.98
CA THR A 406 -6.65 18.38 1.68
C THR A 406 -6.77 19.03 3.05
N TRP A 407 -5.69 19.02 3.83
CA TRP A 407 -5.65 19.70 5.13
C TRP A 407 -6.01 21.17 4.99
N ILE A 408 -5.45 21.88 4.01
CA ILE A 408 -5.76 23.29 3.75
C ILE A 408 -7.24 23.45 3.41
N ILE A 409 -7.79 22.70 2.44
CA ILE A 409 -9.20 22.79 2.02
C ILE A 409 -10.14 22.60 3.21
N ASN A 410 -9.78 21.73 4.16
CA ASN A 410 -10.57 21.44 5.35
C ASN A 410 -10.40 22.48 6.48
N GLY A 411 -9.83 23.65 6.18
CA GLY A 411 -9.66 24.72 7.14
C GLY A 411 -8.39 24.60 7.97
N ALA A 412 -7.41 23.82 7.49
CA ALA A 412 -6.09 23.66 8.10
C ALA A 412 -6.16 23.32 9.60
N ILE A 413 -7.01 22.36 9.98
CA ILE A 413 -7.32 22.05 11.38
C ILE A 413 -6.08 21.51 12.13
N GLU A 414 -5.85 22.00 13.36
CA GLU A 414 -4.71 21.61 14.19
C GLU A 414 -4.82 20.17 14.71
N ASN A 415 -5.96 19.85 15.34
CA ASN A 415 -6.22 18.63 16.09
C ASN A 415 -7.62 18.09 15.78
N GLU A 416 -7.84 16.78 16.02
CA GLU A 416 -9.15 16.11 15.83
C GLU A 416 -10.30 16.72 16.63
#